data_AF-A0A962CAE3-F1
#
_entry.id   AF-A0A962CAE3-F1
#
_cell.length_a   1.000
_cell.length_b   1.000
_cell.length_c   1.000
_cell.angle_alpha   90.00
_cell.angle_beta   90.00
_cell.angle_gamma   90.00
#
_symmetry.space_group_name_H-M   'P 1'
#
loop_
_entity.id
_entity.type
_entity.pdbx_description
1 polymer ?
#
loop_
_entity_poly.entity_id
_entity_poly.type
_entity_poly.pdbx_seq_one_letter_code
_entity_poly.pdbx_strand_id
1 'polypeptide(L)'
;MSQAIPRTIPEYLDQLRSALRGADPAMIQDALYDAEEHLRAELAEHPGLDEATMLEKVATSYGAPDEVAEIYRVKEGEVEQALRPRRRQPVAEKSVLAKFFGVAVDPRAYLALFYMVLTLATGIFYFTWVVTGLSMSAGFAILIIGIPFIILFFATVRALSFVEGKIVEAMLGVRMPRRPQAMQPGGSIWQRIGAMFTDPRTWSTLFYMLLMMPLGVLYFCIVTIGFTFAIGLTLAPFVHLFSPYGSGIVMVDGDYVTWSAPLWSLPFFFVGGVLLFFVMLHIVRGIGQLHGQLAKHLLVKAA
;
A
#
# COMPACT_ATOMS: atom_id res chain seq x y z
N MET A 1 19.05 -11.10 -29.08
CA MET A 1 19.65 -12.45 -29.08
C MET A 1 18.51 -13.40 -28.77
N SER A 2 18.13 -14.30 -29.67
CA SER A 2 17.08 -15.28 -29.37
C SER A 2 17.52 -16.11 -28.18
N GLN A 3 16.78 -16.03 -27.07
CA GLN A 3 17.00 -16.90 -25.93
C GLN A 3 16.65 -18.35 -26.31
N ALA A 4 17.29 -19.31 -25.63
CA ALA A 4 16.99 -20.72 -25.86
C ALA A 4 15.53 -21.02 -25.54
N ILE A 5 14.89 -21.90 -26.32
CA ILE A 5 13.50 -22.31 -26.10
C ILE A 5 13.40 -22.91 -24.69
N PRO A 6 12.57 -22.35 -23.80
CA PRO A 6 12.44 -22.84 -22.44
C PRO A 6 11.86 -24.26 -22.44
N ARG A 7 12.49 -25.15 -21.67
CA ARG A 7 12.10 -26.56 -21.58
C ARG A 7 11.26 -26.89 -20.36
N THR A 8 11.20 -25.96 -19.41
CA THR A 8 10.41 -26.10 -18.18
C THR A 8 9.67 -24.80 -17.86
N ILE A 9 8.56 -24.90 -17.14
CA ILE A 9 7.78 -23.71 -16.73
C ILE A 9 8.65 -22.72 -15.92
N PRO A 10 9.48 -23.16 -14.94
CA PRO A 10 10.36 -22.24 -14.22
C PRO A 10 11.33 -21.49 -15.13
N GLU A 11 11.89 -22.17 -16.14
CA GLU A 11 12.78 -21.54 -17.12
C GLU A 11 12.05 -20.49 -17.95
N TYR A 12 10.82 -20.77 -18.41
CA TYR A 12 9.98 -19.79 -19.11
C TYR A 12 9.74 -18.55 -18.24
N LEU A 13 9.38 -18.74 -16.96
CA LEU A 13 9.09 -17.65 -16.03
C LEU A 13 10.33 -16.82 -15.70
N ASP A 14 11.52 -17.42 -15.60
CA ASP A 14 12.76 -16.69 -15.37
C ASP A 14 13.18 -15.89 -16.62
N GLN A 15 12.97 -16.44 -17.82
CA GLN A 15 13.16 -15.70 -19.08
C GLN A 15 12.19 -14.51 -19.18
N LEU A 16 10.89 -14.73 -18.89
CA LEU A 16 9.87 -13.67 -18.87
C LEU A 16 10.21 -12.58 -17.83
N ARG A 17 10.66 -12.97 -16.63
CA ARG A 17 11.14 -12.02 -15.62
C ARG A 17 12.34 -11.21 -16.13
N SER A 18 13.28 -11.86 -16.82
CA SER A 18 14.45 -11.19 -17.41
C SER A 18 14.05 -10.17 -18.48
N ALA A 19 13.08 -10.54 -19.33
CA ALA A 19 12.54 -9.69 -20.38
C ALA A 19 11.74 -8.49 -19.81
N LEU A 20 11.09 -8.65 -18.66
CA LEU A 20 10.36 -7.58 -17.98
C LEU A 20 11.23 -6.72 -17.03
N ARG A 21 12.55 -6.89 -17.00
CA ARG A 21 13.44 -6.04 -16.17
C ARG A 21 13.25 -4.55 -16.48
N GLY A 22 13.10 -3.76 -15.44
CA GLY A 22 12.86 -2.30 -15.51
C GLY A 22 11.38 -1.89 -15.59
N ALA A 23 10.45 -2.84 -15.73
CA ALA A 23 9.02 -2.59 -15.63
C ALA A 23 8.57 -2.43 -14.16
N ASP A 24 7.32 -1.99 -13.94
CA ASP A 24 6.74 -1.88 -12.60
C ASP A 24 6.74 -3.25 -11.89
N PRO A 25 7.31 -3.38 -10.68
CA PRO A 25 7.28 -4.61 -9.90
C PRO A 25 5.90 -5.26 -9.76
N ALA A 26 4.83 -4.45 -9.68
CA ALA A 26 3.46 -4.96 -9.60
C ALA A 26 3.02 -5.65 -10.90
N MET A 27 3.36 -5.07 -12.04
CA MET A 27 3.09 -5.60 -13.37
C MET A 27 3.89 -6.88 -13.62
N ILE A 28 5.16 -6.93 -13.19
CA ILE A 28 5.99 -8.13 -13.31
C ILE A 28 5.35 -9.30 -12.54
N GLN A 29 4.87 -9.04 -11.32
CA GLN A 29 4.19 -10.07 -10.54
C GLN A 29 2.91 -10.57 -11.22
N ASP A 30 2.07 -9.67 -11.73
CA ASP A 30 0.83 -10.04 -12.40
C ASP A 30 1.11 -10.85 -13.68
N ALA A 31 2.08 -10.44 -14.49
CA ALA A 31 2.47 -11.13 -15.71
C ALA A 31 3.00 -12.55 -15.46
N LEU A 32 3.86 -12.71 -14.45
CA LEU A 32 4.37 -14.03 -14.06
C LEU A 32 3.27 -14.94 -13.54
N TYR A 33 2.32 -14.40 -12.78
CA TYR A 33 1.19 -15.18 -12.26
C TYR A 33 0.28 -15.68 -13.39
N ASP A 34 -0.16 -14.78 -14.27
CA ASP A 34 -1.06 -15.14 -15.37
C ASP A 34 -0.38 -16.13 -16.34
N ALA A 35 0.91 -15.96 -16.62
CA ALA A 35 1.68 -16.88 -17.46
C ALA A 35 1.80 -18.27 -16.81
N GLU A 36 2.13 -18.33 -15.52
CA GLU A 36 2.23 -19.61 -14.81
C GLU A 36 0.89 -20.36 -14.77
N GLU A 37 -0.19 -19.65 -14.46
CA GLU A 37 -1.55 -20.23 -14.42
C GLU A 37 -1.94 -20.81 -15.78
N HIS A 38 -1.70 -20.06 -16.86
CA HIS A 38 -1.98 -20.52 -18.21
C HIS A 38 -1.15 -21.74 -18.63
N LEU A 39 0.18 -21.69 -18.45
CA LEU A 39 1.08 -22.78 -18.80
C LEU A 39 0.73 -24.09 -18.05
N ARG A 40 0.30 -23.97 -16.80
CA ARG A 40 -0.12 -25.13 -15.99
C ARG A 40 -1.48 -25.68 -16.40
N ALA A 41 -2.43 -24.81 -16.76
CA ALA A 41 -3.72 -25.24 -17.27
C ALA A 41 -3.54 -26.05 -18.56
N GLU A 42 -2.71 -25.55 -19.49
CA GLU A 42 -2.35 -26.25 -20.72
C GLU A 42 -1.68 -27.61 -20.46
N LEU A 43 -0.75 -27.68 -19.50
CA LEU A 43 -0.14 -28.95 -19.11
C LEU A 43 -1.16 -29.96 -18.56
N ALA A 44 -2.13 -29.48 -17.77
CA ALA A 44 -3.17 -30.32 -17.17
C ALA A 44 -4.18 -30.84 -18.22
N GLU A 45 -4.45 -30.07 -19.27
CA GLU A 45 -5.30 -30.47 -20.40
C GLU A 45 -4.58 -31.43 -21.37
N HIS A 46 -3.25 -31.49 -21.30
CA HIS A 46 -2.41 -32.33 -22.16
C HIS A 46 -1.46 -33.27 -21.39
N PRO A 47 -1.99 -34.18 -20.54
CA PRO A 47 -1.17 -35.03 -19.66
C PRO A 47 -0.28 -36.05 -20.39
N GLY A 48 -0.45 -36.24 -21.69
CA GLY A 48 0.34 -37.17 -22.51
C GLY A 48 1.53 -36.54 -23.24
N LEU A 49 1.73 -35.22 -23.16
CA LEU A 49 2.87 -34.52 -23.76
C LEU A 49 3.97 -34.32 -22.72
N ASP A 50 5.22 -34.48 -23.15
CA ASP A 50 6.38 -34.09 -22.34
C ASP A 50 6.40 -32.57 -22.16
N GLU A 51 6.84 -32.09 -20.99
CA GLU A 51 6.77 -30.67 -20.59
C GLU A 51 7.48 -29.76 -21.60
N ALA A 52 8.64 -30.19 -22.11
CA ALA A 52 9.40 -29.44 -23.10
C ALA A 52 8.68 -29.33 -24.45
N THR A 53 8.02 -30.41 -24.88
CA THR A 53 7.26 -30.44 -26.15
C THR A 53 5.98 -29.60 -26.04
N MET A 54 5.33 -29.63 -24.88
CA MET A 54 4.17 -28.77 -24.58
C MET A 54 4.59 -27.30 -24.59
N LEU A 55 5.70 -26.94 -23.93
CA LEU A 55 6.19 -25.55 -23.88
C LEU A 55 6.60 -25.02 -25.26
N GLU A 56 7.19 -25.84 -26.12
CA GLU A 56 7.49 -25.44 -27.50
C GLU A 56 6.20 -25.14 -28.30
N LYS A 57 5.16 -25.96 -28.10
CA LYS A 57 3.85 -25.76 -28.72
C LYS A 57 3.12 -24.53 -28.15
N VAL A 58 3.16 -24.33 -26.83
CA VAL A 58 2.52 -23.18 -26.17
C VAL A 58 3.28 -21.88 -26.41
N ALA A 59 4.61 -21.90 -26.55
CA ALA A 59 5.36 -20.73 -27.00
C ALA A 59 4.91 -20.26 -28.40
N THR A 60 4.35 -21.15 -29.21
CA THR A 60 3.78 -20.79 -30.51
C THR A 60 2.36 -20.20 -30.42
N SER A 61 1.54 -20.61 -29.43
CA SER A 61 0.16 -20.12 -29.26
C SER A 61 0.03 -18.95 -28.29
N TYR A 62 0.62 -19.06 -27.10
CA TYR A 62 0.65 -18.05 -26.04
C TYR A 62 1.72 -16.98 -26.29
N GLY A 63 2.81 -17.35 -26.97
CA GLY A 63 3.91 -16.47 -27.35
C GLY A 63 5.21 -16.78 -26.61
N ALA A 64 6.33 -16.38 -27.21
CA ALA A 64 7.65 -16.48 -26.57
C ALA A 64 7.75 -15.52 -25.37
N PRO A 65 8.62 -15.80 -24.37
CA PRO A 65 8.74 -14.95 -23.19
C PRO A 65 8.96 -13.46 -23.49
N ASP A 66 9.76 -13.14 -24.51
CA ASP A 66 10.04 -11.76 -24.94
C ASP A 66 8.81 -11.10 -25.60
N GLU A 67 8.01 -11.85 -26.35
CA GLU A 67 6.78 -11.36 -27.00
C GLU A 67 5.69 -11.10 -25.96
N VAL A 68 5.52 -12.02 -25.02
CA VAL A 68 4.59 -11.84 -23.88
C VAL A 68 5.02 -10.63 -23.05
N ALA A 69 6.32 -10.48 -22.78
CA ALA A 69 6.83 -9.30 -22.09
C ALA A 69 6.48 -7.99 -22.82
N GLU A 70 6.61 -7.97 -24.15
CA GLU A 70 6.27 -6.80 -24.96
C GLU A 70 4.76 -6.50 -24.94
N ILE A 71 3.90 -7.53 -25.03
CA ILE A 71 2.44 -7.36 -24.90
C ILE A 71 2.10 -6.71 -23.56
N TYR A 72 2.72 -7.16 -22.47
CA TYR A 72 2.51 -6.56 -21.15
C TYR A 72 3.01 -5.11 -21.10
N ARG A 73 4.20 -4.81 -21.66
CA ARG A 73 4.74 -3.43 -21.71
C ARG A 73 3.84 -2.49 -22.51
N VAL A 74 3.35 -2.93 -23.67
CA VAL A 74 2.42 -2.15 -24.50
C VAL A 74 1.10 -1.95 -23.78
N LYS A 75 0.49 -3.01 -23.22
CA LYS A 75 -0.77 -2.90 -22.46
C LYS A 75 -0.65 -1.98 -21.26
N GLU A 76 0.44 -2.06 -20.50
CA GLU A 76 0.65 -1.18 -19.36
C GLU A 76 0.88 0.27 -19.82
N GLY A 77 1.60 0.47 -20.93
CA GLY A 77 1.76 1.78 -21.57
C GLY A 77 0.44 2.37 -22.07
N GLU A 78 -0.44 1.57 -22.67
CA GLU A 78 -1.78 1.98 -23.11
C GLU A 78 -2.69 2.29 -21.91
N VAL A 79 -2.64 1.48 -20.84
CA VAL A 79 -3.38 1.73 -19.60
C VAL A 79 -2.88 3.01 -18.94
N GLU A 80 -1.56 3.23 -18.87
CA GLU A 80 -0.98 4.47 -18.33
C GLU A 80 -1.41 5.67 -19.19
N GLN A 81 -1.41 5.54 -20.52
CA GLN A 81 -1.88 6.59 -21.43
C GLN A 81 -3.38 6.86 -21.32
N ALA A 82 -4.20 5.84 -21.07
CA ALA A 82 -5.64 5.96 -20.85
C ALA A 82 -5.96 6.57 -19.48
N LEU A 83 -5.17 6.25 -18.46
CA LEU A 83 -5.27 6.82 -17.11
C LEU A 83 -4.66 8.23 -17.02
N ARG A 84 -3.75 8.59 -17.92
CA ARG A 84 -3.28 9.98 -18.04
C ARG A 84 -4.51 10.86 -18.30
N PRO A 85 -4.74 11.89 -17.48
CA PRO A 85 -5.85 12.78 -17.70
C PRO A 85 -5.72 13.36 -19.12
N ARG A 86 -6.70 13.04 -19.98
CA ARG A 86 -6.77 13.48 -21.38
C ARG A 86 -6.33 14.93 -21.44
N ARG A 87 -5.19 15.18 -22.09
CA ARG A 87 -4.44 16.46 -22.15
C ARG A 87 -5.40 17.63 -21.90
N ARG A 88 -5.51 18.06 -20.64
CA ARG A 88 -6.33 19.22 -20.29
C ARG A 88 -5.77 20.34 -21.16
N GLN A 89 -6.65 21.00 -21.93
CA GLN A 89 -6.34 22.28 -22.57
C GLN A 89 -5.54 23.12 -21.57
N PRO A 90 -4.49 23.86 -22.00
CA PRO A 90 -3.62 24.58 -21.08
C PRO A 90 -4.47 25.52 -20.23
N VAL A 91 -4.87 25.05 -19.05
CA VAL A 91 -5.60 25.84 -18.08
C VAL A 91 -4.59 26.89 -17.65
N ALA A 92 -4.95 28.16 -17.79
CA ALA A 92 -4.15 29.29 -17.32
C ALA A 92 -3.44 28.92 -16.02
N GLU A 93 -2.13 29.16 -15.94
CA GLU A 93 -1.31 28.75 -14.80
C GLU A 93 -2.03 29.12 -13.50
N LYS A 94 -2.52 28.11 -12.79
CA LYS A 94 -3.24 28.34 -11.54
C LYS A 94 -2.31 29.10 -10.59
N SER A 95 -2.79 30.23 -10.07
CA SER A 95 -2.12 30.98 -9.02
C SER A 95 -1.70 30.05 -7.87
N VAL A 96 -0.59 30.36 -7.21
CA VAL A 96 -0.08 29.59 -6.05
C VAL A 96 -1.18 29.40 -5.00
N LEU A 97 -2.02 30.43 -4.78
CA LEU A 97 -3.16 30.35 -3.88
C LEU A 97 -4.20 29.33 -4.36
N ALA A 98 -4.51 29.30 -5.67
CA ALA A 98 -5.46 28.32 -6.22
C ALA A 98 -4.92 26.88 -6.15
N LYS A 99 -3.60 26.67 -6.21
CA LYS A 99 -2.98 25.36 -5.98
C LYS A 99 -3.06 24.95 -4.52
N PHE A 100 -2.80 25.88 -3.60
CA PHE A 100 -2.87 25.64 -2.16
C PHE A 100 -4.30 25.31 -1.71
N PHE A 101 -5.29 26.16 -2.01
CA PHE A 101 -6.67 25.88 -1.64
C PHE A 101 -7.32 24.75 -2.46
N GLY A 102 -6.74 24.39 -3.61
CA GLY A 102 -7.22 23.31 -4.46
C GLY A 102 -7.22 21.93 -3.82
N VAL A 103 -6.44 21.71 -2.74
CA VAL A 103 -6.39 20.42 -2.02
C VAL A 103 -7.73 20.05 -1.37
N ALA A 104 -8.58 21.03 -1.01
CA ALA A 104 -9.90 20.76 -0.44
C ALA A 104 -10.90 20.16 -1.45
N VAL A 105 -10.58 20.20 -2.75
CA VAL A 105 -11.40 19.56 -3.79
C VAL A 105 -10.73 18.27 -4.30
N ASP A 106 -9.56 17.93 -3.77
CA ASP A 106 -8.82 16.72 -4.16
C ASP A 106 -9.33 15.52 -3.34
N PRO A 107 -10.08 14.57 -3.94
CA PRO A 107 -10.61 13.41 -3.21
C PRO A 107 -9.50 12.56 -2.60
N ARG A 108 -8.28 12.59 -3.17
CA ARG A 108 -7.13 11.81 -2.66
C ARG A 108 -6.66 12.30 -1.30
N ALA A 109 -6.80 13.58 -0.99
CA ALA A 109 -6.44 14.10 0.32
C ALA A 109 -7.35 13.53 1.41
N TYR A 110 -8.65 13.41 1.13
CA TYR A 110 -9.62 12.82 2.05
C TYR A 110 -9.51 11.30 2.16
N LEU A 111 -9.21 10.60 1.06
CA LEU A 111 -8.93 9.17 1.12
C LEU A 111 -7.65 8.88 1.92
N ALA A 112 -6.59 9.68 1.74
CA ALA A 112 -5.39 9.57 2.56
C ALA A 112 -5.66 9.91 4.04
N LEU A 113 -6.51 10.91 4.32
CA LEU A 113 -6.93 11.25 5.67
C LEU A 113 -7.65 10.07 6.33
N PHE A 114 -8.61 9.47 5.63
CA PHE A 114 -9.34 8.31 6.11
C PHE A 114 -8.41 7.10 6.30
N TYR A 115 -7.45 6.91 5.38
CA TYR A 115 -6.44 5.88 5.50
C TYR A 115 -5.63 6.03 6.80
N MET A 116 -5.16 7.23 7.13
CA MET A 116 -4.37 7.46 8.35
C MET A 116 -5.09 7.09 9.64
N VAL A 117 -6.40 7.33 9.71
CA VAL A 117 -7.23 6.93 10.85
C VAL A 117 -7.41 5.40 10.84
N LEU A 118 -7.66 4.83 9.67
CA LEU A 118 -7.78 3.38 9.47
C LEU A 118 -6.49 2.64 9.83
N THR A 119 -5.31 3.21 9.55
CA THR A 119 -4.00 2.62 9.81
C THR A 119 -3.78 2.33 11.29
N LEU A 120 -4.40 3.10 12.20
CA LEU A 120 -4.33 2.78 13.63
C LEU A 120 -5.01 1.42 13.91
N ALA A 121 -6.23 1.23 13.39
CA ALA A 121 -7.00 0.01 13.60
C ALA A 121 -6.34 -1.19 12.89
N THR A 122 -5.95 -1.03 11.62
CA THR A 122 -5.27 -2.11 10.87
C THR A 122 -3.88 -2.39 11.46
N GLY A 123 -3.16 -1.38 11.93
CA GLY A 123 -1.85 -1.54 12.55
C GLY A 123 -1.88 -2.28 13.87
N ILE A 124 -2.87 -2.02 14.74
CA ILE A 124 -3.09 -2.81 15.96
C ILE A 124 -3.36 -4.27 15.59
N PHE A 125 -4.25 -4.50 14.62
CA PHE A 125 -4.61 -5.84 14.19
C PHE A 125 -3.40 -6.61 13.61
N TYR A 126 -2.68 -6.03 12.66
CA TYR A 126 -1.51 -6.65 12.04
C TYR A 126 -0.38 -6.92 13.02
N PHE A 127 -0.07 -5.95 13.89
CA PHE A 127 0.95 -6.11 14.92
C PHE A 127 0.59 -7.24 15.88
N THR A 128 -0.66 -7.24 16.38
CA THR A 128 -1.13 -8.28 17.30
C THR A 128 -1.07 -9.65 16.62
N TRP A 129 -1.54 -9.76 15.38
CA TRP A 129 -1.51 -10.99 14.61
C TRP A 129 -0.09 -11.54 14.41
N VAL A 130 0.86 -10.69 14.02
CA VAL A 130 2.24 -11.10 13.81
C VAL A 130 2.93 -11.48 15.12
N VAL A 131 2.79 -10.69 16.18
CA VAL A 131 3.44 -10.97 17.46
C VAL A 131 2.89 -12.26 18.07
N THR A 132 1.57 -12.44 18.07
CA THR A 132 0.93 -13.66 18.57
C THR A 132 1.28 -14.88 17.72
N GLY A 133 1.18 -14.76 16.40
CA GLY A 133 1.48 -15.84 15.46
C GLY A 133 2.94 -16.29 15.51
N LEU A 134 3.90 -15.35 15.60
CA LEU A 134 5.32 -15.68 15.78
C LEU A 134 5.58 -16.32 17.15
N SER A 135 4.98 -15.81 18.22
CA SER A 135 5.14 -16.37 19.56
C SER A 135 4.57 -17.80 19.66
N MET A 136 3.38 -18.03 19.09
CA MET A 136 2.77 -19.37 19.02
C MET A 136 3.57 -20.30 18.11
N SER A 137 4.09 -19.80 16.99
CA SER A 137 4.96 -20.58 16.09
C SER A 137 6.22 -21.06 16.80
N ALA A 138 6.87 -20.17 17.57
CA ALA A 138 8.04 -20.53 18.36
C ALA A 138 7.70 -21.55 19.47
N GLY A 139 6.57 -21.35 20.16
CA GLY A 139 6.12 -22.29 21.20
C GLY A 139 5.74 -23.66 20.66
N PHE A 140 5.07 -23.72 19.50
CA PHE A 140 4.68 -24.96 18.86
C PHE A 140 5.79 -25.61 18.04
N ALA A 141 6.93 -24.94 17.80
CA ALA A 141 8.04 -25.52 17.05
C ALA A 141 8.57 -26.84 17.65
N ILE A 142 8.40 -27.03 18.97
CA ILE A 142 8.77 -28.26 19.69
C ILE A 142 7.72 -29.37 19.47
N LEU A 143 6.49 -28.99 19.11
CA LEU A 143 5.37 -29.90 18.89
C LEU A 143 5.27 -30.31 17.43
N ILE A 144 4.79 -31.53 17.17
CA ILE A 144 4.51 -32.01 15.81
C ILE A 144 3.45 -31.11 15.11
N ILE A 145 2.53 -30.53 15.89
CA ILE A 145 1.46 -29.64 15.40
C ILE A 145 2.01 -28.25 14.99
N GLY A 146 3.24 -27.90 15.35
CA GLY A 146 3.84 -26.61 15.01
C GLY A 146 3.99 -26.38 13.52
N ILE A 147 4.33 -27.42 12.75
CA ILE A 147 4.52 -27.29 11.30
C ILE A 147 3.21 -26.86 10.61
N PRO A 148 2.07 -27.57 10.78
CA PRO A 148 0.79 -27.11 10.25
C PRO A 148 0.42 -25.68 10.68
N PHE A 149 0.67 -25.33 11.94
CA PHE A 149 0.36 -24.00 12.46
C PHE A 149 1.17 -22.90 11.77
N ILE A 150 2.49 -23.10 11.60
CA ILE A 150 3.37 -22.14 10.94
C ILE A 150 2.96 -21.93 9.47
N ILE A 151 2.61 -23.01 8.78
CA ILE A 151 2.11 -22.93 7.39
C ILE A 151 0.83 -22.09 7.34
N LEU A 152 -0.11 -22.36 8.25
CA LEU A 152 -1.35 -21.58 8.34
C LEU A 152 -1.08 -20.12 8.67
N PHE A 153 -0.16 -19.83 9.60
CA PHE A 153 0.24 -18.49 9.96
C PHE A 153 0.81 -17.74 8.74
N PHE A 154 1.78 -18.30 8.02
CA PHE A 154 2.32 -17.64 6.82
C PHE A 154 1.27 -17.47 5.72
N ALA A 155 0.35 -18.42 5.55
CA ALA A 155 -0.77 -18.28 4.63
C ALA A 155 -1.66 -17.08 5.01
N THR A 156 -1.97 -16.92 6.29
CA THR A 156 -2.76 -15.77 6.79
C THR A 156 -2.02 -14.44 6.60
N VAL A 157 -0.70 -14.39 6.86
CA VAL A 157 0.13 -13.19 6.63
C VAL A 157 0.10 -12.78 5.16
N ARG A 158 0.19 -13.74 4.23
CA ARG A 158 0.09 -13.47 2.78
C ARG A 158 -1.30 -12.99 2.37
N ALA A 159 -2.36 -13.55 2.97
CA ALA A 159 -3.72 -13.08 2.70
C ALA A 159 -3.93 -11.64 3.21
N LEU A 160 -3.48 -11.35 4.43
CA LEU A 160 -3.58 -10.02 5.02
C LEU A 160 -2.74 -8.98 4.26
N SER A 161 -1.56 -9.35 3.76
CA SER A 161 -0.74 -8.43 2.96
C SER A 161 -1.37 -8.10 1.61
N PHE A 162 -2.10 -9.05 1.02
CA PHE A 162 -2.88 -8.79 -0.19
C PHE A 162 -4.04 -7.83 0.10
N VAL A 163 -4.78 -8.04 1.19
CA VAL A 163 -5.87 -7.13 1.62
C VAL A 163 -5.32 -5.72 1.85
N GLU A 164 -4.20 -5.59 2.54
CA GLU A 164 -3.57 -4.28 2.79
C GLU A 164 -3.10 -3.62 1.50
N GLY A 165 -2.53 -4.39 0.56
CA GLY A 165 -2.22 -3.91 -0.78
C GLY A 165 -3.44 -3.33 -1.50
N LYS A 166 -4.62 -3.96 -1.36
CA LYS A 166 -5.87 -3.45 -1.93
C LYS A 166 -6.39 -2.19 -1.25
N ILE A 167 -6.26 -2.09 0.07
CA ILE A 167 -6.61 -0.88 0.81
C ILE A 167 -5.72 0.28 0.36
N VAL A 168 -4.40 0.06 0.26
CA VAL A 168 -3.44 1.06 -0.22
C VAL A 168 -3.71 1.45 -1.67
N GLU A 169 -3.98 0.49 -2.55
CA GLU A 169 -4.34 0.75 -3.96
C GLU A 169 -5.59 1.62 -4.07
N ALA A 170 -6.65 1.27 -3.33
CA ALA A 170 -7.94 1.97 -3.37
C ALA A 170 -7.88 3.38 -2.77
N MET A 171 -7.14 3.56 -1.66
CA MET A 171 -7.17 4.80 -0.90
C MET A 171 -6.04 5.76 -1.25
N LEU A 172 -4.85 5.23 -1.56
CA LEU A 172 -3.65 6.04 -1.84
C LEU A 172 -3.34 6.11 -3.34
N GLY A 173 -3.98 5.27 -4.15
CA GLY A 173 -3.84 5.29 -5.61
C GLY A 173 -2.48 4.80 -6.11
N VAL A 174 -1.73 4.08 -5.27
CA VAL A 174 -0.46 3.46 -5.67
C VAL A 174 -0.74 2.09 -6.28
N ARG A 175 -0.21 1.86 -7.49
CA ARG A 175 -0.32 0.58 -8.19
C ARG A 175 0.25 -0.55 -7.32
N MET A 176 -0.60 -1.52 -7.00
CA MET A 176 -0.26 -2.77 -6.33
C MET A 176 -0.53 -3.97 -7.24
N PRO A 177 0.13 -5.13 -7.03
CA PRO A 177 -0.17 -6.34 -7.76
C PRO A 177 -1.64 -6.75 -7.56
N ARG A 178 -2.30 -7.14 -8.65
CA ARG A 178 -3.70 -7.58 -8.61
C ARG A 178 -3.82 -9.05 -8.24
N ARG A 179 -2.81 -9.85 -8.58
CA ARG A 179 -2.80 -11.28 -8.33
C ARG A 179 -2.09 -11.62 -7.02
N PRO A 180 -2.62 -12.60 -6.24
CA PRO A 180 -1.86 -13.22 -5.17
C PRO A 180 -0.55 -13.77 -5.70
N GLN A 181 0.41 -13.97 -4.81
CA GLN A 181 1.67 -14.57 -5.22
C GLN A 181 1.45 -16.03 -5.60
N ALA A 182 2.00 -16.44 -6.74
CA ALA A 182 2.05 -17.85 -7.08
C ALA A 182 2.92 -18.59 -6.05
N MET A 183 2.34 -19.59 -5.41
CA MET A 183 3.04 -20.46 -4.46
C MET A 183 3.90 -21.42 -5.29
N GLN A 184 5.22 -21.21 -5.37
CA GLN A 184 6.14 -22.02 -6.20
C GLN A 184 5.80 -23.53 -6.15
N PRO A 185 5.19 -24.10 -7.20
CA PRO A 185 4.83 -25.51 -7.19
C PRO A 185 5.95 -26.35 -7.77
N GLY A 186 6.62 -27.07 -6.89
CA GLY A 186 7.68 -28.04 -7.19
C GLY A 186 8.42 -28.40 -5.90
N GLY A 187 8.85 -29.65 -5.77
CA GLY A 187 9.55 -30.14 -4.58
C GLY A 187 8.67 -30.70 -3.47
N SER A 188 9.31 -31.42 -2.55
CA SER A 188 8.63 -32.07 -1.41
C SER A 188 7.98 -31.03 -0.49
N ILE A 189 7.00 -31.43 0.30
CA ILE A 189 6.35 -30.57 1.31
C ILE A 189 7.41 -29.89 2.19
N TRP A 190 8.50 -30.60 2.51
CA TRP A 190 9.63 -30.07 3.28
C TRP A 190 10.41 -28.97 2.56
N GLN A 191 10.63 -29.09 1.25
CA GLN A 191 11.27 -28.04 0.45
C GLN A 191 10.41 -26.79 0.39
N ARG A 192 9.08 -26.94 0.27
CA ARG A 192 8.13 -25.81 0.29
C ARG A 192 8.12 -25.10 1.65
N ILE A 193 8.15 -25.87 2.74
CA ILE A 193 8.26 -25.31 4.09
C ILE A 193 9.58 -24.55 4.24
N GLY A 194 10.71 -25.16 3.86
CA GLY A 194 12.02 -24.50 3.90
C GLY A 194 12.05 -23.20 3.09
N ALA A 195 11.48 -23.20 1.89
CA ALA A 195 11.40 -22.03 1.03
C ALA A 195 10.60 -20.87 1.64
N MET A 196 9.56 -21.15 2.44
CA MET A 196 8.80 -20.09 3.13
C MET A 196 9.64 -19.35 4.17
N PHE A 197 10.55 -20.05 4.85
CA PHE A 197 11.43 -19.46 5.87
C PHE A 197 12.61 -18.70 5.27
N THR A 198 13.11 -19.12 4.11
CA THR A 198 14.25 -18.47 3.44
C THR A 198 13.83 -17.33 2.52
N ASP A 199 12.54 -17.19 2.21
CA ASP A 199 12.02 -16.11 1.39
C ASP A 199 12.16 -14.74 2.10
N PRO A 200 13.01 -13.82 1.62
CA PRO A 200 13.19 -12.49 2.21
C PRO A 200 11.88 -11.68 2.26
N ARG A 201 10.93 -11.99 1.38
CA ARG A 201 9.65 -11.28 1.30
C ARG A 201 8.71 -11.62 2.45
N THR A 202 8.75 -12.86 2.94
CA THR A 202 8.00 -13.23 4.15
C THR A 202 8.43 -12.31 5.30
N TRP A 203 9.73 -12.12 5.45
CA TRP A 203 10.30 -11.26 6.47
C TRP A 203 10.02 -9.77 6.23
N SER A 204 10.07 -9.29 4.99
CA SER A 204 9.69 -7.90 4.67
C SER A 204 8.21 -7.62 4.97
N THR A 205 7.34 -8.59 4.71
CA THR A 205 5.90 -8.50 5.00
C THR A 205 5.63 -8.49 6.50
N LEU A 206 6.27 -9.39 7.26
CA LEU A 206 6.19 -9.39 8.72
C LEU A 206 6.72 -8.08 9.31
N PHE A 207 7.85 -7.60 8.81
CA PHE A 207 8.43 -6.33 9.21
C PHE A 207 7.49 -5.16 8.94
N TYR A 208 6.88 -5.11 7.76
CA TYR A 208 5.86 -4.12 7.42
C TYR A 208 4.66 -4.16 8.38
N MET A 209 4.13 -5.35 8.67
CA MET A 209 3.03 -5.52 9.62
C MET A 209 3.40 -5.11 11.05
N LEU A 210 4.66 -5.31 11.46
CA LEU A 210 5.16 -4.79 12.74
C LEU A 210 5.28 -3.26 12.72
N LEU A 211 5.75 -2.69 11.62
CA LEU A 211 5.92 -1.24 11.43
C LEU A 211 4.58 -0.50 11.34
N MET A 212 3.50 -1.20 10.97
CA MET A 212 2.17 -0.63 10.88
C MET A 212 1.63 -0.08 12.19
N MET A 213 2.01 -0.66 13.34
CA MET A 213 1.59 -0.13 14.64
C MET A 213 2.22 1.24 14.95
N PRO A 214 3.56 1.41 14.95
CA PRO A 214 4.16 2.71 15.22
C PRO A 214 3.78 3.75 14.14
N LEU A 215 3.65 3.35 12.87
CA LEU A 215 3.18 4.26 11.82
C LEU A 215 1.71 4.66 12.01
N GLY A 216 0.83 3.71 12.34
CA GLY A 216 -0.58 3.99 12.62
C GLY A 216 -0.75 4.97 13.78
N VAL A 217 0.00 4.79 14.86
CA VAL A 217 0.02 5.74 15.99
C VAL A 217 0.52 7.10 15.54
N LEU A 218 1.63 7.17 14.80
CA LEU A 218 2.18 8.42 14.30
C LEU A 218 1.19 9.18 13.42
N TYR A 219 0.58 8.51 12.44
CA TYR A 219 -0.37 9.12 11.51
C TYR A 219 -1.63 9.59 12.24
N PHE A 220 -2.16 8.76 13.13
CA PHE A 220 -3.33 9.11 13.93
C PHE A 220 -3.06 10.33 14.82
N CYS A 221 -1.89 10.40 15.47
CA CYS A 221 -1.50 11.56 16.27
C CYS A 221 -1.37 12.83 15.42
N ILE A 222 -0.70 12.77 14.26
CA ILE A 222 -0.55 13.91 13.35
C ILE A 222 -1.92 14.44 12.92
N VAL A 223 -2.81 13.54 12.48
CA VAL A 223 -4.16 13.91 12.05
C VAL A 223 -4.96 14.48 13.20
N THR A 224 -5.04 13.77 14.32
CA THR A 224 -5.88 14.16 15.45
C THR A 224 -5.43 15.49 16.04
N ILE A 225 -4.13 15.66 16.30
CA ILE A 225 -3.59 16.90 16.85
C ILE A 225 -3.72 18.03 15.82
N GLY A 226 -3.28 17.79 14.58
CA GLY A 226 -3.25 18.81 13.53
C GLY A 226 -4.63 19.36 13.20
N PHE A 227 -5.62 18.48 12.99
CA PHE A 227 -6.99 18.90 12.67
C PHE A 227 -7.72 19.45 13.91
N THR A 228 -7.53 18.89 15.10
CA THR A 228 -8.12 19.45 16.32
C THR A 228 -7.62 20.87 16.55
N PHE A 229 -6.32 21.13 16.36
CA PHE A 229 -5.75 22.46 16.51
C PHE A 229 -6.24 23.42 15.41
N ALA A 230 -6.28 22.98 14.14
CA ALA A 230 -6.79 23.80 13.04
C ALA A 230 -8.27 24.18 13.21
N ILE A 231 -9.11 23.21 13.56
CA ILE A 231 -10.54 23.42 13.81
C ILE A 231 -10.73 24.27 15.07
N GLY A 232 -9.99 23.98 16.15
CA GLY A 232 -10.03 24.75 17.38
C GLY A 232 -9.70 26.23 17.16
N LEU A 233 -8.63 26.53 16.42
CA LEU A 233 -8.27 27.90 16.05
C LEU A 233 -9.31 28.57 15.15
N THR A 234 -9.89 27.83 14.20
CA THR A 234 -10.94 28.35 13.31
C THR A 234 -12.21 28.69 14.09
N LEU A 235 -12.57 27.86 15.07
CA LEU A 235 -13.77 28.03 15.89
C LEU A 235 -13.55 28.98 17.08
N ALA A 236 -12.31 29.23 17.50
CA ALA A 236 -11.98 30.04 18.68
C ALA A 236 -12.64 31.44 18.68
N PRO A 237 -12.69 32.19 17.57
CA PRO A 237 -13.38 33.49 17.52
C PRO A 237 -14.88 33.38 17.78
N PHE A 238 -15.52 32.33 17.28
CA PHE A 238 -16.95 32.11 17.49
C PHE A 238 -17.22 31.73 18.94
N VAL A 239 -16.41 30.83 19.50
CA VAL A 239 -16.49 30.49 20.93
C VAL A 239 -16.31 31.74 21.78
N HIS A 240 -15.34 32.60 21.47
CA HIS A 240 -15.12 33.85 22.20
C HIS A 240 -16.33 34.80 22.13
N LEU A 241 -17.00 34.91 20.97
CA LEU A 241 -18.15 35.82 20.78
C LEU A 241 -19.43 35.31 21.45
N PHE A 242 -19.63 33.99 21.51
CA PHE A 242 -20.86 33.39 22.05
C PHE A 242 -20.73 32.86 23.48
N SER A 243 -19.51 32.77 24.02
CA SER A 243 -19.25 32.33 25.39
C SER A 243 -19.56 33.45 26.40
N PRO A 244 -20.38 33.18 27.44
CA PRO A 244 -20.58 34.11 28.56
C PRO A 244 -19.28 34.46 29.31
N TYR A 245 -18.24 33.64 29.14
CA TYR A 245 -16.96 33.74 29.84
C TYR A 245 -15.80 34.19 28.92
N GLY A 246 -16.09 34.68 27.71
CA GLY A 246 -15.06 35.06 26.72
C GLY A 246 -14.23 33.85 26.25
N SER A 247 -12.92 34.01 26.10
CA SER A 247 -12.01 32.94 25.65
C SER A 247 -11.71 31.86 26.69
N GLY A 248 -12.05 32.05 27.96
CA GLY A 248 -11.89 31.04 29.00
C GLY A 248 -11.73 31.60 30.41
N ILE A 249 -11.74 30.70 31.38
CA ILE A 249 -11.51 30.99 32.79
C ILE A 249 -10.16 30.36 33.15
N VAL A 250 -9.25 31.15 33.72
CA VAL A 250 -7.95 30.69 34.20
C VAL A 250 -7.88 30.91 35.70
N MET A 251 -7.37 29.93 36.43
CA MET A 251 -7.13 30.08 37.87
C MET A 251 -5.77 30.75 38.09
N VAL A 252 -5.76 31.93 38.69
CA VAL A 252 -4.55 32.69 39.04
C VAL A 252 -4.58 32.95 40.53
N ASP A 253 -3.57 32.47 41.25
CA ASP A 253 -3.45 32.61 42.72
C ASP A 253 -4.68 32.15 43.54
N GLY A 254 -5.41 31.15 43.03
CA GLY A 254 -6.60 30.60 43.69
C GLY A 254 -7.92 31.28 43.29
N ASP A 255 -7.87 32.36 42.52
CA ASP A 255 -9.04 33.06 41.99
C ASP A 255 -9.31 32.69 40.52
N TYR A 256 -10.59 32.61 40.16
CA TYR A 256 -11.02 32.39 38.79
C TYR A 256 -11.06 33.73 38.04
N VAL A 257 -10.08 33.96 37.17
CA VAL A 257 -10.00 35.15 36.33
C VAL A 257 -10.48 34.81 34.93
N THR A 258 -11.39 35.62 34.40
CA THR A 258 -11.80 35.51 32.98
C THR A 258 -10.69 36.13 32.12
N TRP A 259 -10.17 35.34 31.19
CA TRP A 259 -9.17 35.80 30.23
C TRP A 259 -9.86 36.00 28.88
N SER A 260 -9.84 37.24 28.37
CA SER A 260 -10.35 37.59 27.05
C SER A 260 -9.20 37.94 26.11
N ALA A 261 -9.11 37.22 24.98
CA ALA A 261 -8.24 37.60 23.90
C ALA A 261 -8.70 38.97 23.34
N PRO A 262 -7.77 39.89 23.00
CA PRO A 262 -8.17 41.16 22.41
C PRO A 262 -8.97 40.95 21.12
N LEU A 263 -10.05 41.70 20.91
CA LEU A 263 -10.95 41.52 19.75
C LEU A 263 -10.22 41.59 18.40
N TRP A 264 -9.16 42.41 18.31
CA TRP A 264 -8.34 42.53 17.10
C TRP A 264 -7.52 41.26 16.78
N SER A 265 -7.31 40.38 17.76
CA SER A 265 -6.58 39.11 17.57
C SER A 265 -7.44 38.01 16.94
N LEU A 266 -8.77 38.12 17.05
CA LEU A 266 -9.72 37.09 16.61
C LEU A 266 -9.62 36.75 15.11
N PRO A 267 -9.49 37.73 14.18
CA PRO A 267 -9.29 37.42 12.76
C PRO A 267 -8.01 36.61 12.49
N PHE A 268 -6.94 36.84 13.26
CA PHE A 268 -5.68 36.10 13.09
C PHE A 268 -5.81 34.64 13.51
N PHE A 269 -6.56 34.35 14.58
CA PHE A 269 -6.88 32.98 14.97
C PHE A 269 -7.73 32.27 13.90
N PHE A 270 -8.75 32.95 13.36
CA PHE A 270 -9.57 32.40 12.27
C PHE A 270 -8.71 32.07 11.04
N VAL A 271 -7.97 33.06 10.53
CA VAL A 271 -7.14 32.90 9.34
C VAL A 271 -6.04 31.86 9.58
N GLY A 272 -5.40 31.89 10.75
CA GLY A 272 -4.39 30.90 11.14
C GLY A 272 -4.94 29.47 11.18
N GLY A 273 -6.12 29.28 11.78
CA GLY A 273 -6.81 27.98 11.82
C GLY A 273 -7.18 27.47 10.43
N VAL A 274 -7.75 28.33 9.59
CA VAL A 274 -8.08 27.98 8.20
C VAL A 274 -6.82 27.62 7.43
N LEU A 275 -5.77 28.44 7.46
CA LEU A 275 -4.52 28.15 6.76
C LEU A 275 -3.89 26.83 7.25
N LEU A 276 -3.87 26.60 8.56
CA LEU A 276 -3.36 25.35 9.14
C LEU A 276 -4.17 24.13 8.66
N PHE A 277 -5.49 24.24 8.54
CA PHE A 277 -6.33 23.17 8.00
C PHE A 277 -5.89 22.77 6.59
N PHE A 278 -5.66 23.76 5.72
CA PHE A 278 -5.16 23.51 4.35
C PHE A 278 -3.73 22.95 4.36
N VAL A 279 -2.84 23.43 5.23
CA VAL A 279 -1.50 22.85 5.40
C VAL A 279 -1.61 21.37 5.81
N MET A 280 -2.50 21.04 6.74
CA MET A 280 -2.71 19.65 7.17
C MET A 280 -3.20 18.75 6.03
N LEU A 281 -4.10 19.22 5.16
CA LEU A 281 -4.51 18.45 3.98
C LEU A 281 -3.33 18.16 3.02
N HIS A 282 -2.38 19.08 2.87
CA HIS A 282 -1.18 18.83 2.08
C HIS A 282 -0.23 17.82 2.75
N ILE A 283 -0.05 17.93 4.07
CA ILE A 283 0.75 16.99 4.86
C ILE A 283 0.15 15.58 4.73
N VAL A 284 -1.16 15.45 4.90
CA VAL A 284 -1.89 14.18 4.76
C VAL A 284 -1.69 13.58 3.38
N ARG A 285 -1.87 14.38 2.32
CA ARG A 285 -1.64 13.92 0.95
C ARG A 285 -0.20 13.46 0.72
N GLY A 286 0.77 14.21 1.25
CA GLY A 286 2.20 13.87 1.13
C GLY A 286 2.55 12.57 1.85
N ILE A 287 2.11 12.41 3.10
CA ILE A 287 2.34 11.17 3.87
C ILE A 287 1.62 9.99 3.20
N GLY A 288 0.42 10.16 2.66
CA GLY A 288 -0.27 9.11 1.92
C GLY A 288 0.54 8.60 0.73
N GLN A 289 1.21 9.49 -0.01
CA GLN A 289 2.11 9.09 -1.10
C GLN A 289 3.34 8.33 -0.58
N LEU A 290 3.96 8.83 0.49
CA LEU A 290 5.13 8.18 1.10
C LEU A 290 4.78 6.79 1.64
N HIS A 291 3.62 6.65 2.29
CA HIS A 291 3.15 5.38 2.80
C HIS A 291 2.86 4.38 1.69
N GLY A 292 2.18 4.82 0.61
CA GLY A 292 1.92 3.94 -0.53
C GLY A 292 3.21 3.43 -1.19
N GLN A 293 4.26 4.26 -1.25
CA GLN A 293 5.58 3.85 -1.72
C GLN A 293 6.26 2.85 -0.77
N LEU A 294 6.20 3.09 0.54
CA LEU A 294 6.71 2.17 1.56
C LEU A 294 6.04 0.80 1.44
N ALA A 295 4.71 0.77 1.35
CA ALA A 295 3.92 -0.43 1.15
C ALA A 295 4.34 -1.14 -0.12
N LYS A 296 4.50 -0.42 -1.24
CA LYS A 296 4.92 -1.02 -2.51
C LYS A 296 6.32 -1.65 -2.39
N HIS A 297 7.26 -0.97 -1.75
CA HIS A 297 8.63 -1.46 -1.59
C HIS A 297 8.73 -2.70 -0.70
N LEU A 298 7.94 -2.75 0.39
CA LEU A 298 8.03 -3.86 1.35
C LEU A 298 7.12 -5.03 1.00
N LEU A 299 5.97 -4.78 0.36
CA LEU A 299 5.01 -5.81 0.00
C LEU A 299 5.22 -6.37 -1.40
N VAL A 300 5.80 -5.62 -2.34
CA VAL A 300 6.04 -6.08 -3.73
C VAL A 300 7.51 -6.41 -3.91
N LYS A 301 7.80 -7.55 -4.53
CA LYS A 301 9.17 -7.98 -4.80
C LYS A 301 9.81 -6.99 -5.78
N ALA A 302 10.87 -6.28 -5.37
CA ALA A 302 11.73 -5.56 -6.30
C ALA A 302 12.34 -6.59 -7.27
N ALA A 303 12.20 -6.32 -8.57
CA ALA A 303 12.70 -7.19 -9.64
C ALA A 303 14.23 -7.16 -9.72
#